data_AF-A0A410FZW5-F1
#
_entry.id   AF-A0A410FZW5-F1
#
_cell.length_a   1.000
_cell.length_b   1.000
_cell.length_c   1.000
_cell.angle_alpha   90.00
_cell.angle_beta   90.00
_cell.angle_gamma   90.00
#
_symmetry.space_group_name_H-M   'P 1'
#
loop_
_entity.id
_entity.type
_entity.pdbx_description
1 polymer ?
#
loop_
_entity_poly.entity_id
_entity_poly.type
_entity_poly.pdbx_seq_one_letter_code
_entity_poly.pdbx_strand_id
1 'polypeptide(L)' 'MEANIGNLYKHVVFLTSIFPYRNYKNIQILQKVAAYIETELKEIGLTTTRQQWEAKGNIYENIIAQY' A
#
# COMPACT_ATOMS: atom_id res chain seq x y z
N MET A 1 15.42 -1.69 18.40
CA MET A 1 14.51 -0.93 17.51
C MET A 1 13.13 -1.07 18.11
N GLU A 2 12.51 0.04 18.54
CA GLU A 2 11.13 0.03 19.05
C GLU A 2 10.18 0.56 17.97
N ALA A 3 9.01 -0.05 17.84
CA ALA A 3 8.02 0.37 16.88
C ALA A 3 7.28 1.62 17.36
N ASN A 4 6.99 2.55 16.44
CA ASN A 4 6.15 3.71 16.76
C ASN A 4 4.67 3.31 16.76
N ILE A 5 4.07 3.24 17.95
CA ILE A 5 2.67 2.86 18.17
C ILE A 5 1.70 3.81 17.44
N GLY A 6 2.00 5.12 17.40
CA GLY A 6 1.16 6.10 16.70
C GLY A 6 1.07 5.83 15.21
N ASN A 7 2.20 5.52 14.57
CA ASN A 7 2.24 5.14 13.16
C ASN A 7 1.49 3.82 12.92
N LEU A 8 1.66 2.83 13.79
CA LEU A 8 0.93 1.56 13.69
C LEU A 8 -0.59 1.79 13.63
N TYR A 9 -1.15 2.56 14.57
CA TYR A 9 -2.58 2.86 14.57
C TYR A 9 -3.01 3.70 13.37
N LYS A 10 -2.22 4.72 12.97
CA LYS A 10 -2.48 5.55 11.77
C LYS A 10 -2.67 4.67 10.53
N HIS A 11 -1.72 3.76 10.26
CA HIS A 11 -1.76 2.90 9.10
C HIS A 11 -2.94 1.91 9.15
N VAL A 12 -3.18 1.29 10.31
CA VAL A 12 -4.30 0.36 10.49
C VAL A 12 -5.65 1.05 10.25
N VAL A 13 -5.85 2.25 10.82
CA VAL A 13 -7.07 3.04 10.62
C VAL A 13 -7.28 3.35 9.14
N PHE A 14 -6.26 3.84 8.43
CA PHE A 14 -6.38 4.13 7.00
C PHE A 14 -6.76 2.88 6.19
N LEU A 15 -6.03 1.77 6.39
CA LEU A 15 -6.22 0.54 5.61
C LEU A 15 -7.57 -0.14 5.86
N THR A 16 -8.13 0.02 7.06
CA THR A 16 -9.41 -0.60 7.47
C THR A 16 -10.62 0.30 7.23
N SER A 17 -10.44 1.61 7.13
CA SER A 17 -11.55 2.57 6.93
C SER A 17 -11.84 2.87 5.46
N ILE A 18 -11.02 2.38 4.52
CA ILE A 18 -11.20 2.65 3.10
C ILE A 18 -12.42 1.90 2.54
N PHE A 19 -13.26 2.61 1.78
CA PHE A 19 -14.43 2.07 1.11
C PHE A 19 -14.48 2.51 -0.37
N PRO A 20 -14.81 1.60 -1.33
CA PRO A 20 -15.03 0.17 -1.17
C PRO A 20 -13.82 -0.57 -0.57
N TYR A 21 -14.04 -1.75 0.00
CA TYR A 21 -12.98 -2.48 0.69
C TYR A 21 -11.86 -2.89 -0.27
N ARG A 22 -10.65 -3.07 0.26
CA ARG A 22 -9.43 -3.49 -0.47
C ARG A 22 -9.48 -4.96 -0.91
N ASN A 23 -10.41 -5.28 -1.81
CA ASN A 23 -10.61 -6.60 -2.43
C ASN A 23 -9.96 -6.63 -3.82
N TYR A 24 -9.52 -7.82 -4.27
CA TYR A 24 -8.91 -8.01 -5.60
C TYR A 24 -9.80 -7.59 -6.79
N LYS A 25 -11.11 -7.45 -6.58
CA LYS A 25 -12.08 -6.95 -7.57
C LYS A 25 -12.14 -5.42 -7.64
N ASN A 26 -11.68 -4.73 -6.61
CA ASN A 26 -11.77 -3.26 -6.48
C ASN A 26 -10.44 -2.61 -6.87
N ILE A 27 -10.05 -2.73 -8.14
CA ILE A 27 -8.71 -2.33 -8.64
C ILE A 27 -8.34 -0.89 -8.28
N GLN A 28 -9.27 0.05 -8.42
CA GLN A 28 -9.03 1.46 -8.08
C GLN A 28 -8.68 1.66 -6.59
N ILE A 29 -9.28 0.85 -5.71
CA ILE A 29 -8.98 0.89 -4.27
C ILE A 29 -7.62 0.23 -3.99
N LEU A 30 -7.28 -0.85 -4.69
CA LEU A 30 -5.95 -1.44 -4.58
C LEU A 30 -4.86 -0.43 -4.96
N GLN A 31 -5.06 0.31 -6.06
CA GLN A 31 -4.13 1.35 -6.52
C GLN A 31 -4.00 2.50 -5.51
N LYS A 32 -5.12 2.95 -4.92
CA LYS A 32 -5.10 3.99 -3.87
C LYS A 32 -4.31 3.53 -2.64
N VAL A 33 -4.46 2.27 -2.24
CA VAL A 33 -3.71 1.71 -1.10
C VAL A 33 -2.25 1.49 -1.44
N ALA A 34 -1.93 1.02 -2.65
CA ALA A 34 -0.57 0.88 -3.13
C ALA A 34 0.17 2.23 -3.13
N ALA A 35 -0.49 3.30 -3.57
CA ALA A 35 0.03 4.67 -3.49
C ALA A 35 0.25 5.14 -2.05
N TYR A 36 -0.70 4.87 -1.14
CA TYR A 36 -0.52 5.18 0.27
C TYR A 36 0.72 4.50 0.87
N ILE A 37 0.87 3.20 0.65
CA ILE A 37 2.01 2.42 1.15
C ILE A 37 3.32 2.96 0.58
N GLU A 38 3.38 3.23 -0.73
CA GLU A 38 4.56 3.79 -1.38
C GLU A 38 4.94 5.16 -0.79
N THR A 39 3.96 6.04 -0.55
CA THR A 39 4.19 7.36 0.04
C THR A 39 4.78 7.24 1.46
N GLU A 40 4.17 6.44 2.35
CA GLU A 40 4.65 6.31 3.72
C GLU A 40 6.07 5.69 3.78
N LEU A 41 6.42 4.79 2.84
CA LEU A 41 7.77 4.25 2.71
C LEU A 41 8.78 5.29 2.19
N LYS A 42 8.38 6.13 1.24
CA LYS A 42 9.22 7.24 0.74
C LYS A 42 9.44 8.32 1.80
N GLU A 43 8.43 8.62 2.62
CA GLU A 43 8.51 9.61 3.70
C GLU A 43 9.58 9.27 4.74
N ILE A 44 9.84 7.97 4.97
CA ILE A 44 10.92 7.51 5.86
C ILE A 44 12.25 7.30 5.12
N GLY A 45 12.37 7.75 3.87
CA GLY A 45 13.61 7.76 3.10
C GLY A 45 13.93 6.49 2.33
N LEU A 46 13.00 5.53 2.22
CA LEU A 46 13.24 4.30 1.47
C LEU A 46 13.04 4.52 -0.03
N THR A 47 13.93 3.93 -0.83
CA THR A 47 13.73 3.82 -2.27
C THR A 47 12.70 2.74 -2.55
N THR A 48 11.71 3.06 -3.39
CA THR A 48 10.60 2.16 -3.70
C THR A 48 10.48 1.92 -5.20
N THR A 49 9.90 0.77 -5.56
CA THR A 49 9.61 0.40 -6.95
C THR A 49 8.25 -0.28 -7.02
N ARG A 50 7.52 -0.03 -8.11
CA ARG A 50 6.26 -0.72 -8.42
C ARG A 50 6.51 -1.83 -9.43
N GLN A 51 6.08 -3.04 -9.09
CA GLN A 51 6.12 -4.18 -10.01
C GLN A 51 4.69 -4.54 -10.42
N GLN A 52 4.36 -4.34 -11.68
CA GLN A 52 3.06 -4.69 -12.24
C GLN A 52 3.02 -6.14 -12.72
N TRP A 53 1.85 -6.78 -12.59
CA TRP A 53 1.59 -8.13 -13.07
C TRP A 53 0.13 -8.30 -13.45
N GLU A 54 -0.17 -9.25 -14.35
CA GLU A 54 -1.52 -9.52 -14.82
C GLU A 54 -2.09 -10.81 -14.18
N ALA A 55 -3.36 -10.77 -13.78
CA ALA A 55 -4.14 -11.98 -13.55
C ALA A 55 -5.60 -11.79 -13.97
N LYS A 56 -6.11 -12.77 -14.74
CA LYS A 56 -7.50 -12.79 -15.21
C LYS A 56 -7.92 -11.49 -15.90
N GLY A 57 -7.04 -10.92 -16.73
CA GLY A 57 -7.27 -9.67 -17.46
C GLY A 57 -7.23 -8.39 -16.61
N ASN A 58 -6.82 -8.48 -15.34
CA ASN A 58 -6.62 -7.31 -14.47
C ASN A 58 -5.13 -7.10 -14.19
N ILE A 59 -4.70 -5.84 -14.15
CA ILE A 59 -3.34 -5.46 -13.76
C ILE A 59 -3.33 -5.18 -12.26
N TYR A 60 -2.43 -5.86 -11.56
CA TYR A 60 -2.15 -5.71 -10.14
C TYR A 60 -0.71 -5.22 -9.95
N GLU A 61 -0.38 -4.80 -8.73
CA GLU A 61 0.93 -4.25 -8.43
C GLU A 61 1.44 -4.67 -7.05
N ASN A 62 2.75 -4.87 -6.97
CA ASN A 62 3.51 -4.99 -5.73
C ASN A 62 4.26 -3.68 -5.47
N ILE A 63 4.33 -3.25 -4.21
CA ILE A 63 5.19 -2.16 -3.75
C ILE A 63 6.41 -2.78 -3.06
N ILE A 64 7.60 -2.50 -3.58
CA ILE A 64 8.87 -3.03 -3.06
C ILE A 64 9.68 -1.87 -2.50
N ALA A 65 10.21 -2.00 -1.28
CA ALA A 65 11.11 -1.02 -0.66
C ALA A 65 12.47 -1.68 -0.34
N GLN A 66 13.53 -0.89 -0.42
CA GLN A 66 14.90 -1.30 -0.07
C GLN A 66 15.35 -0.48 1.16
N TYR A 67 15.99 -1.16 2.13
CA TYR A 67 16.44 -0.61 3.42
C TYR A 67 17.94 -0.83 3.63
#